data_AF-A0A7C4ZR11-F1
#
_entry.id   AF-A0A7C4ZR11-F1
#
_cell.length_a   1.000
_cell.length_b   1.000
_cell.length_c   1.000
_cell.angle_alpha   90.00
_cell.angle_beta   90.00
_cell.angle_gamma   90.00
#
_symmetry.space_group_name_H-M   'P 1'
#
loop_
_entity.id
_entity.type
_entity.pdbx_description
1 polymer ?
#
loop_
_entity_poly.entity_id
_entity_poly.type
_entity_poly.pdbx_seq_one_letter_code
_entity_poly.pdbx_strand_id
1 'polypeptide(L)'
;MKMKNLMMFTATFIALSSLLFSTVNATTFPNLPTSPVNMTVVDGSVSYFTITLSNVPAGYDVSNGDYIGWCLDRGHVMSRSTLLEVTLYSSLNPPAELSTKPWNQINYILNNKGGRTVNVIQQAIWYFMGWWSYGALTTEAKQLVDEANMHSDFVPAYGQIVAVICLPTDTNQQLAMIEVAPRPPGLSPGYWKHNVNVYNGGRGSYSGDPHITATQLEEYEAYIKANFYSDFSLVWAQTQFQNPKNKGMWLTIANWFNAAAGLAPYTND
;
A
#
# COMPACT_ATOMS: atom_id res chain seq x y z
N MET A 1 53.76 36.92 -49.36
CA MET A 1 54.37 36.46 -48.10
C MET A 1 53.52 36.95 -46.92
N LYS A 2 52.99 36.00 -46.14
CA LYS A 2 52.43 36.08 -44.78
C LYS A 2 51.07 36.78 -44.54
N MET A 3 50.08 35.90 -44.30
CA MET A 3 48.84 36.05 -43.53
C MET A 3 49.03 36.73 -42.16
N LYS A 4 48.00 37.45 -41.69
CA LYS A 4 47.53 37.52 -40.29
C LYS A 4 46.03 37.88 -40.31
N ASN A 5 45.16 36.87 -40.25
CA ASN A 5 44.43 36.43 -39.06
C ASN A 5 43.06 37.12 -38.92
N LEU A 6 42.09 36.61 -39.67
CA LEU A 6 40.66 36.80 -39.43
C LEU A 6 40.23 35.78 -38.36
N MET A 7 40.12 36.23 -37.11
CA MET A 7 39.55 35.43 -36.02
C MET A 7 38.02 35.44 -36.18
N MET A 8 37.47 34.33 -36.67
CA MET A 8 36.03 34.11 -36.81
C MET A 8 35.51 33.53 -35.49
N PHE A 9 34.66 34.29 -34.78
CA PHE A 9 33.93 33.82 -33.61
C PHE A 9 32.83 32.84 -34.05
N THR A 10 33.00 31.55 -33.80
CA THR A 10 31.89 30.58 -33.83
C THR A 10 31.29 30.44 -32.45
N ALA A 11 30.12 31.06 -32.24
CA ALA A 11 29.30 30.88 -31.05
C ALA A 11 28.55 29.54 -31.16
N THR A 12 28.98 28.54 -30.40
CA THR A 12 28.28 27.24 -30.28
C THR A 12 27.14 27.38 -29.28
N PHE A 13 25.90 27.40 -29.77
CA PHE A 13 24.69 27.38 -28.94
C PHE A 13 24.48 25.95 -28.42
N ILE A 14 24.89 25.67 -27.18
CA ILE A 14 24.51 24.42 -26.49
C ILE A 14 23.11 24.63 -25.92
N ALA A 15 22.10 24.10 -26.62
CA ALA A 15 20.75 23.97 -26.10
C ALA A 15 20.78 22.93 -24.98
N LEU A 16 20.95 23.39 -23.73
CA LEU A 16 20.86 22.57 -22.55
C LEU A 16 19.39 22.19 -22.34
N SER A 17 18.97 21.03 -22.87
CA SER A 17 17.65 20.49 -22.57
C SER A 17 17.63 20.07 -21.11
N SER A 18 17.11 20.96 -20.27
CA SER A 18 16.72 20.62 -18.91
C SER A 18 15.57 19.63 -18.99
N LEU A 19 15.91 18.34 -19.03
CA LEU A 19 14.98 17.26 -18.73
C LEU A 19 14.47 17.52 -17.32
N LEU A 20 13.24 18.06 -17.24
CA LEU A 20 12.48 18.12 -16.01
C LEU A 20 12.27 16.68 -15.57
N PHE A 21 13.09 16.22 -14.62
CA PHE A 21 12.87 14.95 -13.94
C PHE A 21 11.65 15.15 -13.04
N SER A 22 10.47 14.76 -13.53
CA SER A 22 9.34 14.49 -12.64
C SER A 22 9.71 13.29 -11.77
N THR A 23 10.00 13.53 -10.50
CA THR A 23 10.09 12.47 -9.50
C THR A 23 8.71 11.84 -9.40
N VAL A 24 8.55 10.63 -9.92
CA VAL A 24 7.38 9.79 -9.64
C VAL A 24 7.55 9.33 -8.20
N ASN A 25 6.89 10.00 -7.26
CA ASN A 25 6.75 9.46 -5.92
C ASN A 25 5.91 8.19 -6.02
N ALA A 26 6.50 7.05 -5.65
CA ALA A 26 5.69 5.87 -5.36
C ALA A 26 4.63 6.29 -4.34
N THR A 27 3.36 6.04 -4.64
CA THR A 27 2.27 6.29 -3.69
C THR A 27 2.59 5.55 -2.40
N THR A 28 2.46 6.24 -1.28
CA THR A 28 2.69 5.64 0.04
C THR A 28 1.68 4.53 0.25
N PHE A 29 2.15 3.29 0.27
CA PHE A 29 1.33 2.15 0.69
C PHE A 29 0.75 2.43 2.10
N PRO A 30 -0.52 2.05 2.36
CA PRO A 30 -1.52 1.56 1.42
C PRO A 30 -2.24 2.66 0.65
N ASN A 31 -2.51 2.41 -0.63
CA ASN A 31 -3.50 3.11 -1.45
C ASN A 31 -4.91 2.67 -1.03
N LEU A 32 -5.66 3.59 -0.43
CA LEU A 32 -6.99 3.33 0.14
C LEU A 32 -8.07 4.15 -0.58
N PRO A 33 -9.32 3.63 -0.64
CA PRO A 33 -10.45 4.41 -1.17
C PRO A 33 -10.71 5.64 -0.31
N THR A 34 -10.93 6.78 -0.98
CA THR A 34 -11.36 8.03 -0.31
C THR A 34 -12.86 8.09 -0.08
N SER A 35 -13.64 7.30 -0.82
CA SER A 35 -15.07 7.12 -0.58
C SER A 35 -15.29 6.10 0.53
N PRO A 36 -16.34 6.26 1.37
CA PRO A 36 -16.68 5.25 2.35
C PRO A 36 -16.91 3.87 1.73
N VAL A 37 -16.62 2.84 2.51
CA VAL A 37 -16.87 1.43 2.19
C VAL A 37 -17.75 0.81 3.26
N ASN A 38 -18.27 -0.37 2.97
CA ASN A 38 -19.08 -1.12 3.91
C ASN A 38 -18.20 -2.04 4.76
N MET A 39 -18.57 -2.16 6.03
CA MET A 39 -17.93 -3.00 7.02
C MET A 39 -18.98 -3.80 7.79
N THR A 40 -18.75 -5.09 7.99
CA THR A 40 -19.46 -5.88 9.01
C THR A 40 -18.44 -6.49 9.97
N VAL A 41 -18.87 -6.76 11.20
CA VAL A 41 -17.98 -7.22 12.27
C VAL A 41 -18.58 -8.44 12.96
N VAL A 42 -17.76 -9.48 13.16
CA VAL A 42 -18.03 -10.61 14.05
C VAL A 42 -16.86 -10.77 15.03
N ASP A 43 -17.06 -11.54 16.11
CA ASP A 43 -15.96 -11.83 17.03
C ASP A 43 -14.88 -12.69 16.35
N GLY A 44 -13.62 -12.29 16.52
CA GLY A 44 -12.48 -13.01 15.96
C GLY A 44 -12.03 -14.16 16.86
N SER A 45 -11.47 -15.22 16.25
CA SER A 45 -10.82 -16.32 16.99
C SER A 45 -9.31 -16.10 17.17
N VAL A 46 -8.68 -15.35 16.27
CA VAL A 46 -7.25 -15.01 16.26
C VAL A 46 -7.00 -13.50 16.37
N SER A 47 -8.07 -12.74 16.58
CA SER A 47 -8.12 -11.29 16.61
C SER A 47 -9.31 -10.84 17.46
N TYR A 48 -9.42 -9.55 17.75
CA TYR A 48 -10.60 -9.08 18.47
C TYR A 48 -11.86 -9.16 17.60
N PHE A 49 -11.70 -8.88 16.31
CA PHE A 49 -12.75 -8.95 15.31
C PHE A 49 -12.29 -9.72 14.08
N THR A 50 -13.21 -10.43 13.44
CA THR A 50 -13.14 -10.65 12.00
C THR A 50 -13.98 -9.55 11.34
N ILE A 51 -13.33 -8.74 10.51
CA ILE A 51 -13.95 -7.59 9.84
C ILE A 51 -14.10 -7.93 8.36
N THR A 52 -15.32 -7.91 7.83
CA THR A 52 -15.56 -8.10 6.40
C THR A 52 -15.76 -6.74 5.76
N LEU A 53 -14.91 -6.39 4.79
CA LEU A 53 -15.11 -5.23 3.93
C LEU A 53 -15.96 -5.61 2.70
N SER A 54 -16.86 -4.71 2.31
CA SER A 54 -17.62 -4.81 1.06
C SER A 54 -17.75 -3.43 0.40
N ASN A 55 -18.17 -3.39 -0.87
CA ASN A 55 -18.21 -2.18 -1.68
C ASN A 55 -16.88 -1.42 -1.78
N VAL A 56 -15.75 -2.12 -1.63
CA VAL A 56 -14.42 -1.60 -1.93
C VAL A 56 -14.25 -1.60 -3.45
N PRO A 57 -14.03 -0.45 -4.12
CA PRO A 57 -13.78 -0.43 -5.54
C PRO A 57 -12.47 -1.16 -5.88
N ALA A 58 -12.34 -1.69 -7.10
CA ALA A 58 -11.09 -2.28 -7.53
C ALA A 58 -9.99 -1.20 -7.71
N GLY A 59 -8.72 -1.61 -7.61
CA GLY A 59 -7.57 -0.72 -7.77
C GLY A 59 -6.91 -0.25 -6.46
N TYR A 60 -7.43 -0.64 -5.30
CA TYR A 60 -6.86 -0.32 -3.98
C TYR A 60 -6.06 -1.48 -3.39
N ASP A 61 -5.32 -1.19 -2.31
CA ASP A 61 -4.52 -2.18 -1.57
C ASP A 61 -5.37 -3.00 -0.60
N VAL A 62 -6.61 -2.57 -0.38
CA VAL A 62 -7.68 -3.31 0.28
C VAL A 62 -8.70 -3.77 -0.76
N SER A 63 -9.42 -4.85 -0.47
CA SER A 63 -10.44 -5.45 -1.33
C SER A 63 -11.64 -5.91 -0.49
N ASN A 64 -12.72 -6.31 -1.16
CA ASN A 64 -13.81 -7.00 -0.47
C ASN A 64 -13.30 -8.32 0.13
N GLY A 65 -13.71 -8.65 1.35
CA GLY A 65 -13.30 -9.87 2.04
C GLY A 65 -13.02 -9.67 3.52
N ASP A 66 -12.55 -10.76 4.15
CA ASP A 66 -12.33 -10.81 5.59
C ASP A 66 -10.92 -10.38 5.97
N TYR A 67 -10.83 -9.64 7.07
CA TYR A 67 -9.61 -9.11 7.63
C TYR A 67 -9.52 -9.40 9.13
N ILE A 68 -8.28 -9.59 9.58
CA ILE A 68 -7.92 -9.60 11.00
C ILE A 68 -8.16 -8.18 11.53
N GLY A 69 -9.08 -8.04 12.49
CA GLY A 69 -9.49 -6.76 13.05
C GLY A 69 -9.21 -6.60 14.54
N TRP A 70 -8.93 -5.37 14.95
CA TRP A 70 -8.65 -5.00 16.33
C TRP A 70 -9.53 -3.83 16.77
N CYS A 71 -9.93 -3.84 18.04
CA CYS A 71 -10.69 -2.75 18.62
C CYS A 71 -9.76 -1.61 19.05
N LEU A 72 -10.15 -0.37 18.71
CA LEU A 72 -9.39 0.83 19.05
C LEU A 72 -10.10 1.71 20.11
N ASP A 73 -11.32 1.35 20.49
CA ASP A 73 -12.18 2.19 21.32
C ASP A 73 -12.91 1.35 22.36
N ARG A 74 -12.79 1.68 23.65
CA ARG A 74 -13.51 0.99 24.74
C ARG A 74 -14.78 1.71 25.19
N GLY A 75 -15.02 2.93 24.71
CA GLY A 75 -16.16 3.76 25.10
C GLY A 75 -17.46 3.39 24.41
N HIS A 76 -17.39 2.77 23.23
CA HIS A 76 -18.55 2.39 22.44
C HIS A 76 -18.66 0.88 22.24
N VAL A 77 -19.86 0.43 21.84
CA VAL A 77 -20.13 -0.96 21.51
C VAL A 77 -20.16 -1.09 19.98
N MET A 78 -19.39 -2.04 19.44
CA MET A 78 -19.50 -2.40 18.03
C MET A 78 -20.68 -3.37 17.83
N SER A 79 -21.69 -2.96 17.06
CA SER A 79 -22.78 -3.86 16.67
C SER A 79 -22.25 -4.99 15.77
N ARG A 80 -22.57 -6.23 16.13
CA ARG A 80 -22.17 -7.41 15.35
C ARG A 80 -23.11 -7.66 14.19
N SER A 81 -22.58 -8.22 13.11
CA SER A 81 -23.33 -8.62 11.90
C SER A 81 -24.22 -7.50 11.32
N THR A 82 -23.89 -6.24 11.62
CA THR A 82 -24.59 -5.05 11.17
C THR A 82 -23.73 -4.35 10.14
N LEU A 83 -24.35 -3.87 9.07
CA LEU A 83 -23.66 -3.10 8.04
C LEU A 83 -23.34 -1.72 8.58
N LEU A 84 -22.06 -1.40 8.64
CA LEU A 84 -21.51 -0.11 9.03
C LEU A 84 -20.84 0.53 7.83
N GLU A 85 -20.97 1.84 7.70
CA GLU A 85 -20.23 2.61 6.71
C GLU A 85 -18.98 3.20 7.37
N VAL A 86 -17.81 3.00 6.75
CA VAL A 86 -16.52 3.43 7.29
C VAL A 86 -15.67 4.12 6.22
N THR A 87 -14.89 5.10 6.63
CA THR A 87 -13.78 5.65 5.82
C THR A 87 -12.47 5.02 6.27
N LEU A 88 -11.66 4.59 5.31
CA LEU A 88 -10.40 3.91 5.58
C LEU A 88 -9.23 4.90 5.61
N TYR A 89 -8.40 4.81 6.65
CA TYR A 89 -7.18 5.61 6.77
C TYR A 89 -5.98 4.73 7.06
N SER A 90 -4.83 5.07 6.49
CA SER A 90 -3.56 4.43 6.86
C SER A 90 -3.11 4.93 8.22
N SER A 91 -2.60 4.05 9.09
CA SER A 91 -1.89 4.46 10.30
C SER A 91 -0.61 5.27 10.03
N LEU A 92 -0.09 5.25 8.79
CA LEU A 92 1.03 6.09 8.35
C LEU A 92 0.59 7.52 7.98
N ASN A 93 -0.69 7.71 7.71
CA ASN A 93 -1.31 9.01 7.47
C ASN A 93 -2.72 9.03 8.10
N PRO A 94 -2.81 8.98 9.43
CA PRO A 94 -4.07 8.86 10.16
C PRO A 94 -4.92 10.12 10.02
N PRO A 95 -6.25 10.04 10.26
CA PRO A 95 -7.10 11.22 10.29
C PRO A 95 -6.72 12.13 11.47
N ALA A 96 -7.10 13.41 11.39
CA ALA A 96 -6.65 14.43 12.33
C ALA A 96 -6.93 14.06 13.80
N GLU A 97 -8.12 13.54 14.10
CA GLU A 97 -8.49 13.10 15.46
C GLU A 97 -7.64 11.97 16.04
N LEU A 98 -6.95 11.21 15.19
CA LEU A 98 -6.13 10.07 15.57
C LEU A 98 -4.63 10.30 15.31
N SER A 99 -4.26 11.46 14.78
CA SER A 99 -2.88 11.78 14.39
C SER A 99 -1.87 11.81 15.54
N THR A 100 -2.33 12.02 16.77
CA THR A 100 -1.49 12.05 17.98
C THR A 100 -1.31 10.68 18.60
N LYS A 101 -1.97 9.64 18.08
CA LYS A 101 -1.83 8.29 18.60
C LYS A 101 -0.48 7.67 18.19
N PRO A 102 0.13 6.83 19.05
CA PRO A 102 1.42 6.20 18.80
C PRO A 102 1.33 5.05 17.79
N TRP A 103 1.04 5.40 16.53
CA TRP A 103 0.81 4.44 15.44
C TRP A 103 2.02 3.59 15.10
N ASN A 104 3.24 4.12 15.27
CA ASN A 104 4.47 3.36 15.04
C ASN A 104 4.56 2.16 16.01
N GLN A 105 4.25 2.38 17.29
CA GLN A 105 4.20 1.33 18.30
C GLN A 105 3.06 0.34 18.05
N ILE A 106 1.88 0.81 17.63
CA ILE A 106 0.77 -0.08 17.25
C ILE A 106 1.17 -0.95 16.05
N ASN A 107 1.80 -0.36 15.03
CA ASN A 107 2.31 -1.10 13.88
C ASN A 107 3.42 -2.10 14.29
N TYR A 108 4.29 -1.74 15.24
CA TYR A 108 5.27 -2.66 15.79
C TYR A 108 4.59 -3.86 16.45
N ILE A 109 3.55 -3.63 17.26
CA ILE A 109 2.76 -4.69 17.89
C ILE A 109 2.20 -5.65 16.84
N LEU A 110 1.60 -5.13 15.77
CA LEU A 110 1.02 -5.98 14.71
C LEU A 110 2.06 -6.86 14.02
N ASN A 111 3.31 -6.40 13.93
CA ASN A 111 4.41 -7.12 13.29
C ASN A 111 5.22 -8.00 14.24
N ASN A 112 5.10 -7.81 15.56
CA ASN A 112 5.87 -8.52 16.59
C ASN A 112 4.99 -9.22 17.64
N LYS A 113 3.68 -9.31 17.40
CA LYS A 113 2.72 -9.99 18.26
C LYS A 113 3.07 -11.46 18.52
N GLY A 114 3.68 -12.13 17.54
CA GLY A 114 4.07 -13.54 17.66
C GLY A 114 2.88 -14.46 17.96
N GLY A 115 3.11 -15.54 18.71
CA GLY A 115 2.07 -16.47 19.14
C GLY A 115 1.27 -16.02 20.38
N ARG A 116 1.32 -14.73 20.75
CA ARG A 116 0.62 -14.21 21.93
C ARG A 116 -0.89 -14.28 21.74
N THR A 117 -1.62 -14.35 22.85
CA THR A 117 -3.08 -14.45 22.82
C THR A 117 -3.74 -13.14 22.35
N VAL A 118 -4.96 -13.24 21.82
CA VAL A 118 -5.78 -12.07 21.42
C VAL A 118 -5.89 -11.06 22.56
N ASN A 119 -6.07 -11.53 23.81
CA ASN A 119 -6.22 -10.66 24.96
C ASN A 119 -4.94 -9.85 25.24
N VAL A 120 -3.76 -10.46 25.10
CA VAL A 120 -2.47 -9.79 25.29
C VAL A 120 -2.26 -8.71 24.23
N ILE A 121 -2.53 -9.03 22.97
CA ILE A 121 -2.37 -8.09 21.85
C ILE A 121 -3.35 -6.93 21.98
N GLN A 122 -4.61 -7.22 22.29
CA GLN A 122 -5.64 -6.20 22.46
C GLN A 122 -5.38 -5.26 23.64
N GLN A 123 -4.87 -5.77 24.76
CA GLN A 123 -4.46 -4.93 25.89
C GLN A 123 -3.31 -3.99 25.52
N ALA A 124 -2.30 -4.47 24.79
CA ALA A 124 -1.20 -3.64 24.33
C ALA A 124 -1.66 -2.53 23.38
N ILE A 125 -2.57 -2.85 22.45
CA ILE A 125 -3.20 -1.84 21.57
C ILE A 125 -3.98 -0.81 22.39
N TRP A 126 -4.81 -1.25 23.35
CA TRP A 126 -5.59 -0.33 24.19
C TRP A 126 -4.75 0.55 25.09
N TYR A 127 -3.58 0.08 25.56
CA TYR A 127 -2.62 0.92 26.26
C TYR A 127 -2.22 2.13 25.40
N PHE A 128 -1.80 1.88 24.16
CA PHE A 128 -1.38 2.92 23.22
C PHE A 128 -2.53 3.82 22.74
N MET A 129 -3.76 3.30 22.72
CA MET A 129 -4.94 4.12 22.47
C MET A 129 -5.35 5.01 23.66
N GLY A 130 -4.80 4.76 24.86
CA GLY A 130 -5.09 5.50 26.09
C GLY A 130 -6.26 4.92 26.91
N TRP A 131 -6.71 3.71 26.59
CA TRP A 131 -7.85 3.05 27.22
C TRP A 131 -7.46 2.05 28.33
N TRP A 132 -6.16 1.83 28.54
CA TRP A 132 -5.64 0.90 29.52
C TRP A 132 -4.44 1.48 30.23
N SER A 133 -4.35 1.30 31.55
CA SER A 133 -3.18 1.73 32.32
C SER A 133 -2.12 0.64 32.33
N TYR A 134 -0.84 1.03 32.29
CA TYR A 134 0.28 0.08 32.29
C TYR A 134 0.21 -0.88 33.48
N GLY A 135 -0.17 -0.40 34.67
CA GLY A 135 -0.29 -1.23 35.88
C GLY A 135 -1.29 -2.39 35.74
N ALA A 136 -2.36 -2.20 34.97
CA ALA A 136 -3.43 -3.18 34.75
C ALA A 136 -3.15 -4.15 33.59
N LEU A 137 -2.02 -4.02 32.90
CA LEU A 137 -1.62 -4.94 31.84
C LEU A 137 -1.16 -6.28 32.41
N THR A 138 -1.45 -7.37 31.71
CA THR A 138 -0.82 -8.68 31.96
C THR A 138 0.70 -8.58 31.75
N THR A 139 1.46 -9.51 32.34
CA THR A 139 2.92 -9.53 32.19
C THR A 139 3.36 -9.60 30.72
N GLU A 140 2.71 -10.43 29.91
CA GLU A 140 3.01 -10.53 28.48
C GLU A 140 2.63 -9.26 27.71
N ALA A 141 1.54 -8.59 28.08
CA ALA A 141 1.15 -7.32 27.45
C ALA A 141 2.11 -6.18 27.83
N LYS A 142 2.63 -6.16 29.06
CA LYS A 142 3.70 -5.24 29.47
C LYS A 142 4.96 -5.44 28.63
N GLN A 143 5.41 -6.68 28.46
CA GLN A 143 6.57 -6.99 27.63
C GLN A 143 6.39 -6.48 26.20
N LEU A 144 5.23 -6.75 25.59
CA LEU A 144 4.93 -6.30 24.23
C LEU A 144 4.86 -4.76 24.12
N VAL A 145 4.32 -4.08 25.15
CA VAL A 145 4.32 -2.62 25.23
C VAL A 145 5.73 -2.04 25.39
N ASP A 146 6.55 -2.64 26.25
CA ASP A 146 7.93 -2.21 26.49
C ASP A 146 8.78 -2.39 25.23
N GLU A 147 8.63 -3.53 24.54
CA GLU A 147 9.21 -3.77 23.21
C GLU A 147 8.79 -2.69 22.22
N ALA A 148 7.50 -2.40 22.10
CA ALA A 148 7.00 -1.38 21.17
C ALA A 148 7.50 0.03 21.52
N ASN A 149 7.64 0.37 22.80
CA ASN A 149 8.19 1.67 23.23
C ASN A 149 9.65 1.87 22.82
N MET A 150 10.43 0.79 22.66
CA MET A 150 11.80 0.85 22.12
C MET A 150 11.84 1.12 20.60
N HIS A 151 10.69 1.04 19.93
CA HIS A 151 10.54 1.13 18.47
C HIS A 151 9.51 2.20 18.07
N SER A 152 9.57 3.37 18.70
CA SER A 152 8.70 4.51 18.36
C SER A 152 8.92 5.06 16.96
N ASP A 153 9.99 4.66 16.29
CA ASP A 153 10.35 4.97 14.91
C ASP A 153 9.94 3.87 13.91
N PHE A 154 9.28 2.81 14.37
CA PHE A 154 8.88 1.70 13.51
C PHE A 154 7.91 2.15 12.42
N VAL A 155 8.36 2.03 11.17
CA VAL A 155 7.53 2.16 9.97
C VAL A 155 7.53 0.80 9.29
N PRO A 156 6.35 0.15 9.12
CA PRO A 156 6.23 -1.10 8.38
C PRO A 156 6.95 -1.04 7.03
N ALA A 157 7.92 -1.93 6.85
CA ALA A 157 8.57 -2.17 5.57
C ALA A 157 7.68 -3.03 4.66
N TYR A 158 8.12 -3.23 3.41
CA TYR A 158 7.45 -4.16 2.51
C TYR A 158 7.36 -5.56 3.12
N GLY A 159 6.18 -6.18 3.03
CA GLY A 159 5.86 -7.47 3.66
C GLY A 159 5.45 -7.40 5.14
N GLN A 160 5.52 -6.21 5.78
CA GLN A 160 5.10 -5.99 7.17
C GLN A 160 3.75 -5.30 7.29
N ILE A 161 2.87 -5.81 8.15
CA ILE A 161 1.50 -5.33 8.35
C ILE A 161 1.45 -3.82 8.62
N VAL A 162 0.57 -3.13 7.92
CA VAL A 162 0.14 -1.77 8.24
C VAL A 162 -1.27 -1.83 8.84
N ALA A 163 -1.48 -1.14 9.96
CA ALA A 163 -2.82 -0.89 10.47
C ALA A 163 -3.58 0.05 9.52
N VAL A 164 -4.76 -0.39 9.06
CA VAL A 164 -5.73 0.48 8.37
C VAL A 164 -6.91 0.71 9.30
N ILE A 165 -7.13 1.98 9.63
CA ILE A 165 -8.17 2.45 10.52
C ILE A 165 -9.50 2.42 9.77
N CYS A 166 -10.51 1.78 10.35
CA CYS A 166 -11.89 1.82 9.87
C CYS A 166 -12.64 2.86 10.70
N LEU A 167 -12.64 4.11 10.25
CA LEU A 167 -13.31 5.22 10.93
C LEU A 167 -14.81 5.22 10.60
N PRO A 168 -15.71 4.95 11.55
CA PRO A 168 -17.15 4.95 11.29
C PRO A 168 -17.67 6.34 10.93
N THR A 169 -18.65 6.40 10.03
CA THR A 169 -19.35 7.66 9.72
C THR A 169 -20.34 8.07 10.81
N ASP A 170 -20.88 7.11 11.56
CA ASP A 170 -21.63 7.32 12.80
C ASP A 170 -20.70 7.31 14.01
N THR A 171 -20.54 8.46 14.68
CA THR A 171 -19.63 8.64 15.82
C THR A 171 -20.02 7.85 17.06
N ASN A 172 -21.21 7.22 17.09
CA ASN A 172 -21.61 6.34 18.19
C ASN A 172 -21.11 4.90 18.02
N GLN A 173 -20.52 4.57 16.86
CA GLN A 173 -19.94 3.26 16.60
C GLN A 173 -18.49 3.20 17.10
N GLN A 174 -18.13 2.03 17.61
CA GLN A 174 -16.78 1.75 18.09
C GLN A 174 -15.76 1.83 16.95
N LEU A 175 -14.63 2.48 17.20
CA LEU A 175 -13.50 2.54 16.27
C LEU A 175 -12.78 1.19 16.19
N ALA A 176 -12.39 0.78 14.98
CA ALA A 176 -11.62 -0.43 14.74
C ALA A 176 -10.49 -0.19 13.72
N MET A 177 -9.60 -1.17 13.60
CA MET A 177 -8.63 -1.26 12.51
C MET A 177 -8.55 -2.67 11.97
N ILE A 178 -8.07 -2.81 10.74
CA ILE A 178 -7.73 -4.07 10.09
C ILE A 178 -6.22 -4.16 9.86
N GLU A 179 -5.71 -5.40 9.85
CA GLU A 179 -4.36 -5.70 9.40
C GLU A 179 -4.33 -5.77 7.87
N VAL A 180 -3.56 -4.88 7.23
CA VAL A 180 -3.30 -4.95 5.80
C VAL A 180 -1.83 -5.27 5.60
N ALA A 181 -1.56 -6.51 5.20
CA ALA A 181 -0.23 -6.89 4.77
C ALA A 181 0.13 -6.13 3.48
N PRO A 182 1.32 -5.54 3.37
CA PRO A 182 1.82 -5.01 2.12
C PRO A 182 1.94 -6.19 1.18
N ARG A 183 1.21 -6.07 0.07
CA ARG A 183 1.54 -6.88 -1.08
C ARG A 183 2.98 -6.54 -1.46
N PRO A 184 3.82 -7.54 -1.81
CA PRO A 184 5.15 -7.26 -2.34
C PRO A 184 5.06 -6.17 -3.42
N PRO A 185 6.07 -5.28 -3.54
CA PRO A 185 6.10 -4.28 -4.59
C PRO A 185 5.74 -4.91 -5.93
N GLY A 186 4.70 -4.39 -6.57
CA GLY A 186 4.15 -5.03 -7.73
C GLY A 186 3.13 -6.13 -7.48
N LEU A 187 2.45 -6.22 -6.36
CA LEU A 187 1.24 -7.06 -6.23
C LEU A 187 0.01 -6.22 -5.87
N SER A 188 0.19 -4.92 -5.66
CA SER A 188 -0.90 -3.97 -5.53
C SER A 188 -1.41 -3.52 -6.91
N PRO A 189 -2.71 -3.70 -7.20
CA PRO A 189 -3.36 -3.12 -8.38
C PRO A 189 -3.01 -1.66 -8.66
N GLY A 190 -3.05 -0.82 -7.63
CA GLY A 190 -2.74 0.60 -7.75
C GLY A 190 -1.30 0.86 -8.18
N TYR A 191 -0.35 0.02 -7.74
CA TYR A 191 1.05 0.16 -8.12
C TYR A 191 1.23 -0.03 -9.63
N TRP A 192 0.68 -1.09 -10.23
CA TRP A 192 0.85 -1.36 -11.66
C TRP A 192 0.13 -0.36 -12.54
N LYS A 193 -1.06 0.07 -12.11
CA LYS A 193 -1.78 1.16 -12.76
C LYS A 193 -0.89 2.39 -12.90
N HIS A 194 -0.12 2.77 -11.88
CA HIS A 194 0.66 4.01 -11.92
C HIS A 194 2.10 3.87 -12.40
N ASN A 195 2.70 2.69 -12.32
CA ASN A 195 4.10 2.47 -12.67
C ASN A 195 4.31 1.79 -14.03
N VAL A 196 3.31 1.04 -14.51
CA VAL A 196 3.28 0.63 -15.92
C VAL A 196 2.59 1.72 -16.70
N ASN A 197 3.36 2.78 -16.90
CA ASN A 197 2.95 3.96 -17.65
C ASN A 197 2.95 3.65 -19.15
N VAL A 198 2.18 2.65 -19.57
CA VAL A 198 2.17 2.18 -20.96
C VAL A 198 0.85 2.46 -21.63
N TYR A 199 1.00 3.13 -22.76
CA TYR A 199 0.00 3.82 -23.54
C TYR A 199 -0.95 2.84 -24.21
N ASN A 200 -2.25 2.96 -23.92
CA ASN A 200 -3.30 2.34 -24.72
C ASN A 200 -4.13 3.41 -25.45
N GLY A 201 -3.60 3.95 -26.54
CA GLY A 201 -4.37 4.78 -27.48
C GLY A 201 -4.62 6.24 -27.09
N GLY A 202 -3.84 6.85 -26.19
CA GLY A 202 -3.91 8.28 -25.90
C GLY A 202 -3.12 8.73 -24.67
N ARG A 203 -2.92 10.05 -24.50
CA ARG A 203 -2.31 10.65 -23.29
C ARG A 203 -3.11 10.20 -22.06
N GLY A 204 -2.48 9.42 -21.18
CA GLY A 204 -3.06 8.98 -19.91
C GLY A 204 -3.76 7.62 -19.95
N SER A 205 -3.71 6.88 -21.05
CA SER A 205 -4.28 5.53 -21.13
C SER A 205 -3.28 4.49 -20.62
N TYR A 206 -3.70 3.68 -19.64
CA TYR A 206 -2.89 2.65 -18.97
C TYR A 206 -2.96 1.31 -19.71
N SER A 207 -1.88 0.52 -19.63
CA SER A 207 -1.83 -0.86 -20.08
C SER A 207 -2.49 -1.72 -19.00
N GLY A 208 -3.59 -2.38 -19.36
CA GLY A 208 -4.37 -3.19 -18.44
C GLY A 208 -5.61 -2.48 -17.90
N ASP A 209 -6.54 -3.31 -17.42
CA ASP A 209 -7.79 -2.87 -16.81
C ASP A 209 -7.48 -2.03 -15.55
N PRO A 210 -8.05 -0.80 -15.39
CA PRO A 210 -7.92 -0.02 -14.15
C PRO A 210 -8.47 -0.74 -12.90
N HIS A 211 -9.15 -1.86 -13.08
CA HIS A 211 -9.71 -2.74 -12.06
C HIS A 211 -8.94 -4.05 -11.86
N ILE A 212 -7.70 -4.16 -12.37
CA ILE A 212 -6.88 -5.35 -12.15
C ILE A 212 -6.79 -5.70 -10.65
N THR A 213 -6.91 -6.97 -10.29
CA THR A 213 -6.81 -7.47 -8.91
C THR A 213 -5.41 -8.04 -8.63
N ALA A 214 -5.04 -8.30 -7.37
CA ALA A 214 -3.78 -9.03 -7.09
C ALA A 214 -3.77 -10.42 -7.70
N THR A 215 -4.90 -11.14 -7.63
CA THR A 215 -5.01 -12.47 -8.21
C THR A 215 -4.75 -12.41 -9.72
N GLN A 216 -5.30 -11.41 -10.41
CA GLN A 216 -4.98 -11.20 -11.83
C GLN A 216 -3.50 -10.84 -12.07
N LEU A 217 -2.86 -10.09 -11.17
CA LEU A 217 -1.43 -9.84 -11.26
C LEU A 217 -0.58 -11.10 -11.05
N GLU A 218 -0.97 -11.99 -10.15
CA GLU A 218 -0.33 -13.30 -9.96
C GLU A 218 -0.50 -14.19 -11.19
N GLU A 219 -1.69 -14.19 -11.80
CA GLU A 219 -1.96 -14.85 -13.07
C GLU A 219 -1.09 -14.27 -14.20
N TYR A 220 -0.93 -12.96 -14.25
CA TYR A 220 -0.06 -12.30 -15.24
C TYR A 220 1.41 -12.64 -14.99
N GLU A 221 1.88 -12.63 -13.74
CA GLU A 221 3.23 -13.07 -13.41
C GLU A 221 3.48 -14.50 -13.88
N ALA A 222 2.55 -15.42 -13.60
CA ALA A 222 2.64 -16.81 -14.02
C ALA A 222 2.68 -16.94 -15.55
N TYR A 223 1.82 -16.21 -16.26
CA TYR A 223 1.81 -16.18 -17.72
C TYR A 223 3.13 -15.67 -18.29
N ILE A 224 3.67 -14.56 -17.77
CA ILE A 224 4.90 -13.94 -18.26
C ILE A 224 6.10 -14.83 -17.99
N LYS A 225 6.17 -15.46 -16.81
CA LYS A 225 7.16 -16.48 -16.48
C LYS A 225 7.17 -17.63 -17.48
N ALA A 226 5.99 -18.11 -17.84
CA ALA A 226 5.84 -19.26 -18.73
C ALA A 226 6.17 -18.94 -20.21
N ASN A 227 5.90 -17.71 -20.66
CA ASN A 227 5.91 -17.38 -22.09
C ASN A 227 7.03 -16.44 -22.54
N PHE A 228 7.55 -15.57 -21.66
CA PHE A 228 8.46 -14.50 -22.06
C PHE A 228 9.78 -14.48 -21.30
N TYR A 229 9.75 -14.63 -19.99
CA TYR A 229 10.95 -14.51 -19.17
C TYR A 229 10.83 -15.35 -17.89
N SER A 230 11.55 -16.47 -17.82
CA SER A 230 11.42 -17.45 -16.73
C SER A 230 11.70 -16.88 -15.34
N ASP A 231 12.59 -15.88 -15.26
CA ASP A 231 12.98 -15.24 -14.00
C ASP A 231 12.12 -14.00 -13.70
N PHE A 232 11.09 -13.74 -14.52
CA PHE A 232 10.17 -12.65 -14.29
C PHE A 232 9.55 -12.80 -12.91
N SER A 233 9.49 -11.70 -12.16
CA SER A 233 8.61 -11.57 -11.01
C SER A 233 8.11 -10.15 -10.98
N LEU A 234 6.99 -9.93 -10.30
CA LEU A 234 6.46 -8.58 -10.12
C LEU A 234 7.46 -7.69 -9.36
N VAL A 235 8.19 -8.26 -8.41
CA VAL A 235 9.29 -7.60 -7.69
C VAL A 235 10.48 -7.32 -8.62
N TRP A 236 10.84 -8.23 -9.53
CA TRP A 236 11.87 -7.94 -10.52
C TRP A 236 11.43 -6.79 -11.42
N ALA A 237 10.22 -6.84 -11.97
CA ALA A 237 9.71 -5.82 -12.88
C ALA A 237 9.65 -4.45 -12.21
N GLN A 238 9.25 -4.39 -10.94
CA GLN A 238 9.38 -3.20 -10.08
C GLN A 238 10.79 -2.60 -10.13
N THR A 239 11.83 -3.41 -9.89
CA THR A 239 13.22 -2.89 -9.89
C THR A 239 13.60 -2.28 -11.23
N GLN A 240 13.02 -2.78 -12.33
CA GLN A 240 13.22 -2.22 -13.66
C GLN A 240 12.52 -0.86 -13.81
N PHE A 241 11.29 -0.72 -13.31
CA PHE A 241 10.55 0.55 -13.36
C PHE A 241 11.17 1.64 -12.48
N GLN A 242 11.75 1.27 -11.34
CA GLN A 242 12.41 2.23 -10.45
C GLN A 242 13.76 2.73 -10.96
N ASN A 243 14.37 2.05 -11.94
CA ASN A 243 15.67 2.44 -12.48
C ASN A 243 15.51 3.14 -13.84
N PRO A 244 15.74 4.46 -13.93
CA PRO A 244 15.59 5.20 -15.20
C PRO A 244 16.52 4.71 -16.32
N LYS A 245 17.61 4.01 -15.99
CA LYS A 245 18.51 3.40 -16.98
C LYS A 245 17.84 2.24 -17.72
N ASN A 246 16.80 1.65 -17.14
CA ASN A 246 16.09 0.48 -17.68
C ASN A 246 14.84 0.87 -18.48
N LYS A 247 14.68 2.15 -18.85
CA LYS A 247 13.56 2.64 -19.67
C LYS A 247 13.30 1.84 -20.94
N GLY A 248 14.37 1.33 -21.57
CA GLY A 248 14.24 0.47 -22.75
C GLY A 248 13.46 -0.82 -22.49
N MET A 249 13.46 -1.32 -21.26
CA MET A 249 12.69 -2.51 -20.88
C MET A 249 11.27 -2.22 -20.43
N TRP A 250 10.92 -0.97 -20.10
CA TRP A 250 9.58 -0.66 -19.61
C TRP A 250 8.51 -1.03 -20.63
N LEU A 251 8.77 -0.73 -21.91
CA LEU A 251 7.89 -1.12 -23.00
C LEU A 251 7.79 -2.64 -23.15
N THR A 252 8.93 -3.33 -23.11
CA THR A 252 8.96 -4.80 -23.18
C THR A 252 8.12 -5.42 -22.07
N ILE A 253 8.31 -5.00 -20.83
CA ILE A 253 7.57 -5.50 -19.67
C ILE A 253 6.08 -5.22 -19.82
N ALA A 254 5.70 -4.04 -20.27
CA ALA A 254 4.29 -3.73 -20.45
C ALA A 254 3.63 -4.49 -21.60
N ASN A 255 4.36 -4.75 -22.69
CA ASN A 255 3.86 -5.62 -23.76
C ASN A 255 3.68 -7.07 -23.28
N TRP A 256 4.50 -7.53 -22.33
CA TRP A 256 4.26 -8.82 -21.67
C TRP A 256 2.96 -8.80 -20.84
N PHE A 257 2.69 -7.71 -20.11
CA PHE A 257 1.42 -7.53 -19.41
C PHE A 257 0.21 -7.43 -20.36
N ASN A 258 0.33 -6.73 -21.48
CA ASN A 258 -0.72 -6.69 -22.50
C ASN A 258 -1.02 -8.10 -23.02
N ALA A 259 0.01 -8.87 -23.35
CA ALA A 259 -0.18 -10.24 -23.80
C ALA A 259 -0.84 -11.13 -22.72
N ALA A 260 -0.42 -10.99 -21.45
CA ALA A 260 -1.05 -11.69 -20.33
C ALA A 260 -2.53 -11.30 -20.15
N ALA A 261 -2.88 -10.05 -20.45
CA ALA A 261 -4.23 -9.53 -20.44
C ALA A 261 -5.04 -9.86 -21.72
N GLY A 262 -4.46 -10.56 -22.70
CA GLY A 262 -5.10 -10.84 -23.98
C GLY A 262 -5.23 -9.60 -24.90
N LEU A 263 -4.43 -8.58 -24.67
CA LEU A 263 -4.39 -7.32 -25.42
C LEU A 263 -3.25 -7.32 -26.46
N ALA A 264 -3.41 -6.51 -27.49
CA ALA A 264 -2.36 -6.30 -28.49
C ALA A 264 -1.12 -5.60 -27.88
N PRO A 265 0.09 -5.87 -28.39
CA PRO A 265 1.27 -5.13 -27.98
C PRO A 265 1.15 -3.65 -28.37
N TYR A 266 1.70 -2.78 -27.54
CA TYR A 266 1.83 -1.36 -27.88
C TYR A 266 2.87 -1.16 -28.99
N THR A 267 2.50 -0.33 -29.98
CA THR A 267 3.38 0.18 -31.03
C THR A 267 3.46 1.70 -30.93
N ASN A 268 4.68 2.25 -31.06
CA ASN A 268 4.91 3.68 -31.20
C ASN A 268 4.55 4.08 -32.63
N ASP A 269 3.28 4.31 -32.92
CA ASP A 269 2.86 4.97 -34.15
C ASP A 269 2.93 6.50 -33.97
#